data_AF-A0A5C0SCM5-F1
#
_entry.id   AF-A0A5C0SCM5-F1
#
_cell.length_a   1.000
_cell.length_b   1.000
_cell.length_c   1.000
_cell.angle_alpha   90.00
_cell.angle_beta   90.00
_cell.angle_gamma   90.00
#
_symmetry.space_group_name_H-M   'P 1'
#
loop_
_entity.id
_entity.type
_entity.pdbx_description
1 polymer ?
#
loop_
_entity_poly.entity_id
_entity_poly.type
_entity_poly.pdbx_seq_one_letter_code
_entity_poly.pdbx_strand_id
1 'polypeptide(L)'
;MNNKKTLKKLKDQYFEIEIPKEIDVYINNGIIKGKLQLKKEKRKAKQIKWFGSIAAVFIAFVISINTIPSFAAATCDIPGLGKLVKILKFEKNIGHGGIITDGTDVNLISMQKYKDYENIIINFSNDTASHFDIYYREYPYTLIFSVSGARHFSAQNDLKLLKQSSFIKDAYPIITLDDSMIRFALTFNKPFNYEVTEYKEPAQIVVKISPKKEIPKHEIYSIRSKSYINGEELGLLEETFLDLEGTRILKDRKGYFCVEIGYFNSIDEAQKNLEELKDKYPILSQFYIEKRNALDLPEHTE
;
A
#
# COMPACT_ATOMS: atom_id res chain seq x y z
N MET A 1 -38.74 18.70 40.54
CA MET A 1 -37.79 19.78 40.20
C MET A 1 -36.31 19.33 40.23
N ASN A 2 -35.94 18.13 39.73
CA ASN A 2 -34.57 17.61 39.86
C ASN A 2 -33.77 17.42 38.56
N ASN A 3 -34.41 17.27 37.39
CA ASN A 3 -33.69 16.99 36.13
C ASN A 3 -32.99 18.21 35.50
N LYS A 4 -33.51 19.42 35.69
CA LYS A 4 -32.89 20.65 35.15
C LYS A 4 -31.54 20.98 35.79
N LYS A 5 -31.34 20.64 37.07
CA LYS A 5 -30.09 20.88 37.78
C LYS A 5 -28.99 19.90 37.34
N THR A 6 -29.35 18.63 37.10
CA THR A 6 -28.44 17.59 36.59
C THR A 6 -27.96 17.89 35.17
N LEU A 7 -28.87 18.33 34.30
CA LEU A 7 -28.54 18.71 32.92
C LEU A 7 -27.61 19.93 32.85
N LYS A 8 -27.83 20.90 33.74
CA LYS A 8 -26.97 22.09 33.84
C LYS A 8 -25.56 21.72 34.29
N LYS A 9 -25.44 20.83 35.29
CA LYS A 9 -24.14 20.36 35.81
C LYS A 9 -23.33 19.56 34.78
N LEU A 10 -23.99 18.73 33.98
CA LEU A 10 -23.37 17.99 32.87
C LEU A 10 -22.94 18.91 31.72
N LYS A 11 -23.71 19.97 31.47
CA LYS A 11 -23.37 20.99 30.48
C LYS A 11 -22.14 21.78 30.92
N ASP A 12 -22.09 22.20 32.18
CA ASP A 12 -20.97 22.97 32.72
C ASP A 12 -19.67 22.14 32.70
N GLN A 13 -19.73 20.83 32.99
CA GLN A 13 -18.59 19.90 32.87
C GLN A 13 -18.13 19.65 31.43
N TYR A 14 -19.02 19.74 30.43
CA TYR A 14 -18.65 19.61 29.01
C TYR A 14 -17.87 20.83 28.51
N PHE A 15 -18.13 22.02 29.07
CA PHE A 15 -17.46 23.26 28.69
C PHE A 15 -16.16 23.54 29.47
N GLU A 16 -15.84 22.78 30.52
CA GLU A 16 -14.60 22.87 31.30
C GLU A 16 -13.46 21.97 30.79
N ILE A 17 -13.66 21.24 29.69
CA ILE A 17 -12.59 20.44 29.08
C ILE A 17 -11.59 21.39 28.42
N GLU A 18 -10.40 21.54 29.01
CA GLU A 18 -9.31 22.31 28.41
C GLU A 18 -8.89 21.71 27.07
N ILE A 19 -8.90 22.55 26.03
CA ILE A 19 -8.47 22.20 24.68
C ILE A 19 -6.95 22.00 24.70
N PRO A 20 -6.42 20.80 24.39
CA PRO A 20 -4.98 20.58 24.38
C PRO A 20 -4.30 21.47 23.33
N LYS A 21 -3.20 22.11 23.71
CA LYS A 21 -2.44 23.11 22.93
C LYS A 21 -1.82 22.59 21.62
N GLU A 22 -2.11 21.35 21.22
CA GLU A 22 -1.58 20.69 20.02
C GLU A 22 -2.58 20.63 18.85
N ILE A 23 -3.78 21.18 19.02
CA ILE A 23 -4.85 21.19 17.99
C ILE A 23 -4.61 22.25 16.89
N ASP A 24 -3.76 23.25 17.14
CA ASP A 24 -3.51 24.35 16.19
C ASP A 24 -2.85 23.90 14.88
N VAL A 25 -2.10 22.79 14.89
CA VAL A 25 -1.47 22.23 13.68
C VAL A 25 -2.53 21.66 12.72
N TYR A 26 -3.59 21.05 13.26
CA TYR A 26 -4.67 20.43 12.46
C TYR A 26 -5.65 21.47 11.93
N ILE A 27 -5.94 22.53 12.70
CA ILE A 27 -6.80 23.63 12.27
C ILE A 27 -6.13 24.44 11.16
N ASN A 28 -4.84 24.78 11.30
CA ASN A 28 -4.12 25.56 10.29
C ASN A 28 -3.98 24.80 8.98
N ASN A 29 -3.71 23.49 9.03
CA ASN A 29 -3.68 22.64 7.83
C ASN A 29 -5.07 22.50 7.17
N GLY A 30 -6.15 22.45 7.96
CA GLY A 30 -7.52 22.46 7.44
C GLY A 30 -7.90 23.77 6.74
N ILE A 31 -7.53 24.92 7.32
CA ILE A 31 -7.82 26.26 6.76
C ILE A 31 -7.00 26.52 5.49
N ILE A 32 -5.74 26.10 5.45
CA ILE A 32 -4.90 26.21 4.25
C ILE A 32 -5.45 25.34 3.12
N LYS A 33 -5.85 24.10 3.41
CA LYS A 33 -6.49 23.20 2.43
C LYS A 33 -7.83 23.76 1.90
N GLY A 34 -8.67 24.33 2.77
CA GLY A 34 -9.93 24.97 2.38
C GLY A 34 -9.74 26.19 1.47
N LYS A 35 -8.75 27.05 1.77
CA LYS A 35 -8.43 28.23 0.93
C LYS A 35 -7.88 27.86 -0.44
N LEU A 36 -7.15 26.74 -0.56
CA LEU A 36 -6.63 26.22 -1.83
C LEU A 36 -7.73 25.59 -2.69
N GLN A 37 -8.68 24.84 -2.09
CA GLN A 37 -9.83 24.27 -2.78
C GLN A 37 -10.75 25.35 -3.38
N LEU A 38 -11.09 26.39 -2.60
CA LEU A 38 -11.94 27.49 -3.09
C LEU A 38 -11.33 28.27 -4.26
N LYS A 39 -9.98 28.34 -4.34
CA LYS A 39 -9.29 28.94 -5.50
C LYS A 39 -9.30 28.03 -6.73
N LYS A 40 -9.24 26.69 -6.57
CA LYS A 40 -9.30 25.72 -7.67
C LYS A 40 -10.72 25.60 -8.26
N GLU A 41 -11.76 25.62 -7.43
CA GLU A 41 -13.16 25.52 -7.89
C GLU A 41 -13.59 26.73 -8.72
N LYS A 42 -13.18 27.94 -8.33
CA LYS A 42 -13.42 29.17 -9.13
C LYS A 42 -12.75 29.14 -10.51
N ARG A 43 -11.64 28.42 -10.66
CA ARG A 43 -10.94 28.23 -11.94
C ARG A 43 -11.63 27.17 -12.82
N LYS A 44 -12.07 26.04 -12.25
CA LYS A 44 -12.78 24.96 -12.96
C LYS A 44 -14.15 25.40 -13.50
N ALA A 45 -14.91 26.19 -12.73
CA ALA A 45 -16.20 26.72 -13.17
C ALA A 45 -16.13 27.60 -14.43
N LYS A 46 -14.96 28.21 -14.72
CA LYS A 46 -14.74 29.04 -15.90
C LYS A 46 -14.39 28.23 -17.16
N GLN A 47 -13.88 27.00 -17.01
CA GLN A 47 -13.47 26.12 -18.12
C GLN A 47 -14.55 25.11 -18.58
N ILE A 48 -15.55 24.83 -17.74
CA ILE A 48 -16.65 23.88 -18.04
C ILE A 48 -17.58 24.37 -19.17
N LYS A 49 -17.53 25.65 -19.55
CA LYS A 49 -18.37 26.20 -20.64
C LYS A 49 -17.98 25.76 -22.06
N TRP A 50 -16.95 24.92 -22.25
CA TRP A 50 -16.43 24.62 -23.60
C TRP A 50 -16.38 23.13 -24.02
N PHE A 51 -16.71 22.17 -23.15
CA PHE A 51 -16.52 20.72 -23.44
C PHE A 51 -17.79 19.84 -23.30
N GLY A 52 -18.97 20.39 -23.60
CA GLY A 52 -20.25 19.69 -23.39
C GLY A 52 -20.48 18.41 -24.20
N SER A 53 -19.76 18.17 -25.31
CA SER A 53 -20.08 17.04 -26.22
C SER A 53 -19.24 15.77 -26.02
N ILE A 54 -18.07 15.82 -25.36
CA ILE A 54 -17.22 14.63 -25.21
C ILE A 54 -17.70 13.75 -24.03
N ALA A 55 -18.29 14.35 -22.99
CA ALA A 55 -18.70 13.63 -21.78
C ALA A 55 -19.82 12.59 -22.02
N ALA A 56 -20.74 12.84 -22.95
CA ALA A 56 -21.87 11.95 -23.22
C ALA A 56 -21.44 10.59 -23.81
N VAL A 57 -20.41 10.58 -24.67
CA VAL A 57 -19.90 9.34 -25.28
C VAL A 57 -19.15 8.49 -24.26
N PHE A 58 -18.42 9.11 -23.33
CA PHE A 58 -17.77 8.40 -22.22
C PHE A 58 -18.78 7.79 -21.24
N ILE A 59 -19.89 8.48 -20.95
CA ILE A 59 -20.95 7.94 -20.08
C ILE A 59 -21.59 6.70 -20.71
N ALA A 60 -21.85 6.72 -22.03
CA ALA A 60 -22.38 5.56 -22.74
C ALA A 60 -21.41 4.37 -22.75
N PHE A 61 -20.09 4.62 -22.82
CA PHE A 61 -19.05 3.58 -22.75
C PHE A 61 -18.87 2.99 -21.34
N VAL A 62 -19.06 3.79 -20.28
CA VAL A 62 -18.99 3.31 -18.89
C VAL A 62 -20.20 2.43 -18.54
N ILE A 63 -21.37 2.73 -19.09
CA ILE A 63 -22.59 1.94 -18.82
C ILE A 63 -22.50 0.52 -19.40
N SER A 64 -21.82 0.31 -20.55
CA SER A 64 -21.67 -1.03 -21.14
C SER A 64 -20.67 -1.93 -20.40
N ILE A 65 -19.76 -1.37 -19.60
CA ILE A 65 -18.77 -2.12 -18.80
C ILE A 65 -19.32 -2.48 -17.40
N ASN A 66 -20.46 -1.92 -17.00
CA ASN A 66 -21.00 -2.03 -15.64
C ASN A 66 -21.77 -3.33 -15.37
N THR A 67 -21.23 -4.48 -15.80
CA THR A 67 -21.73 -5.82 -15.43
C THR A 67 -21.03 -6.38 -14.18
N ILE A 68 -20.30 -5.56 -13.41
CA ILE A 68 -19.70 -5.98 -12.14
C ILE A 68 -20.51 -5.37 -10.98
N PRO A 69 -21.29 -6.18 -10.24
CA PRO A 69 -22.11 -5.73 -9.12
C PRO A 69 -21.35 -4.99 -8.00
N SER A 70 -20.02 -5.07 -7.95
CA SER A 70 -19.19 -4.39 -6.95
C SER A 70 -19.02 -2.89 -7.20
N PHE A 71 -19.28 -2.38 -8.40
CA PHE A 71 -19.09 -0.96 -8.73
C PHE A 71 -20.12 -0.06 -8.02
N ALA A 72 -21.35 -0.55 -7.80
CA ALA A 72 -22.40 0.19 -7.11
C ALA A 72 -22.23 0.21 -5.58
N ALA A 73 -21.48 -0.73 -5.00
CA ALA A 73 -21.26 -0.82 -3.55
C ALA A 73 -20.12 0.11 -3.06
N ALA A 74 -19.27 0.60 -3.96
CA ALA A 74 -18.11 1.43 -3.64
C ALA A 74 -18.41 2.94 -3.52
N THR A 75 -19.67 3.37 -3.73
CA THR A 75 -20.10 4.77 -3.66
C THR A 75 -20.66 5.19 -2.29
N CYS A 76 -20.49 4.39 -1.24
CA CYS A 76 -20.73 4.90 0.11
C CYS A 76 -19.70 6.01 0.41
N ASP A 77 -20.17 7.25 0.48
CA ASP A 77 -19.40 8.44 0.88
C ASP A 77 -18.81 8.24 2.28
N ILE A 78 -17.61 7.66 2.35
CA ILE A 78 -16.80 7.60 3.58
C ILE A 78 -16.11 8.98 3.70
N PRO A 79 -16.35 9.75 4.78
CA PRO A 79 -15.71 11.04 4.98
C PRO A 79 -14.18 10.95 4.85
N GLY A 80 -13.60 11.79 3.99
CA GLY A 80 -12.16 11.81 3.71
C GLY A 80 -11.72 10.94 2.54
N LEU A 81 -12.60 10.11 1.96
CA LEU A 81 -12.35 9.51 0.66
C LEU A 81 -12.70 10.49 -0.46
N GLY A 82 -11.77 10.65 -1.41
CA GLY A 82 -11.96 11.53 -2.57
C GLY A 82 -12.94 10.95 -3.59
N LYS A 83 -12.86 11.44 -4.82
CA LYS A 83 -13.61 10.89 -5.95
C LYS A 83 -12.98 9.58 -6.41
N LEU A 84 -13.77 8.51 -6.45
CA LEU A 84 -13.37 7.21 -6.96
C LEU A 84 -12.84 7.34 -8.39
N VAL A 85 -11.64 6.80 -8.63
CA VAL A 85 -11.01 6.72 -9.96
C VAL A 85 -11.15 5.30 -10.50
N LYS A 86 -10.69 4.31 -9.73
CA LYS A 86 -10.56 2.92 -10.19
C LYS A 86 -10.60 1.95 -9.02
N ILE A 87 -11.30 0.84 -9.18
CA ILE A 87 -11.11 -0.36 -8.35
C ILE A 87 -10.10 -1.24 -9.09
N LEU A 88 -9.00 -1.58 -8.45
CA LEU A 88 -7.91 -2.32 -9.09
C LEU A 88 -8.29 -3.79 -9.28
N LYS A 89 -8.02 -4.30 -10.48
CA LYS A 89 -8.05 -5.72 -10.78
C LYS A 89 -6.62 -6.26 -10.62
N PHE A 90 -6.51 -7.43 -10.00
CA PHE A 90 -5.23 -8.11 -9.81
C PHE A 90 -5.12 -9.24 -10.80
N GLU A 91 -4.19 -9.10 -11.75
CA GLU A 91 -3.85 -10.14 -12.73
C GLU A 91 -2.51 -10.75 -12.31
N LYS A 92 -2.46 -12.08 -12.19
CA LYS A 92 -1.27 -12.79 -11.67
C LYS A 92 -0.73 -12.21 -10.35
N ASN A 93 -1.63 -11.78 -9.45
CA ASN A 93 -1.31 -11.13 -8.17
C ASN A 93 -0.62 -9.77 -8.27
N ILE A 94 -0.76 -9.07 -9.40
CA ILE A 94 -0.24 -7.71 -9.60
C ILE A 94 -1.41 -6.79 -9.93
N GLY A 95 -1.51 -5.67 -9.22
CA GLY A 95 -2.46 -4.61 -9.50
C GLY A 95 -1.73 -3.29 -9.75
N HIS A 96 -2.17 -2.54 -10.75
CA HIS A 96 -1.53 -1.28 -11.13
C HIS A 96 -2.54 -0.14 -11.32
N GLY A 97 -2.07 1.09 -11.11
CA GLY A 97 -2.88 2.29 -11.26
C GLY A 97 -2.04 3.56 -11.38
N GLY A 98 -2.70 4.70 -11.20
CA GLY A 98 -2.09 6.02 -11.31
C GLY A 98 -1.66 6.37 -12.73
N ILE A 99 -0.88 7.44 -12.84
CA ILE A 99 -0.32 7.94 -14.10
C ILE A 99 1.17 8.22 -13.95
N ILE A 100 1.91 8.19 -15.05
CA ILE A 100 3.33 8.57 -15.03
C ILE A 100 3.43 10.03 -14.58
N THR A 101 4.19 10.26 -13.52
CA THR A 101 4.48 11.57 -12.93
C THR A 101 5.98 11.70 -12.71
N ASP A 102 6.44 12.89 -12.35
CA ASP A 102 7.78 13.10 -11.82
C ASP A 102 7.72 13.99 -10.57
N GLY A 103 8.60 13.72 -9.61
CA GLY A 103 8.76 14.51 -8.38
C GLY A 103 7.63 14.38 -7.35
N THR A 104 6.79 13.34 -7.42
CA THR A 104 5.74 13.12 -6.41
C THR A 104 6.34 12.75 -5.06
N ASP A 105 5.59 13.00 -3.99
CA ASP A 105 5.90 12.54 -2.63
C ASP A 105 4.80 11.60 -2.16
N VAL A 106 5.18 10.44 -1.61
CA VAL A 106 4.29 9.62 -0.80
C VAL A 106 4.24 10.26 0.59
N ASN A 107 3.26 11.13 0.79
CA ASN A 107 3.34 12.17 1.82
C ASN A 107 2.59 11.86 3.13
N LEU A 108 1.65 10.91 3.10
CA LEU A 108 0.99 10.41 4.30
C LEU A 108 0.59 8.95 4.11
N ILE A 109 0.88 8.13 5.11
CA ILE A 109 0.27 6.79 5.25
C ILE A 109 -0.55 6.78 6.53
N SER A 110 -1.79 6.34 6.45
CA SER A 110 -2.67 6.27 7.62
C SER A 110 -3.51 5.00 7.62
N MET A 111 -4.12 4.71 8.76
CA MET A 111 -4.98 3.54 8.94
C MET A 111 -6.28 3.96 9.61
N GLN A 112 -7.39 3.43 9.10
CA GLN A 112 -8.71 3.55 9.69
C GLN A 112 -9.24 2.16 10.03
N LYS A 113 -9.65 1.95 11.28
CA LYS A 113 -10.22 0.69 11.74
C LYS A 113 -11.73 0.76 11.76
N TYR A 114 -12.36 -0.23 11.15
CA TYR A 114 -13.80 -0.45 11.20
C TYR A 114 -14.07 -1.79 11.90
N LYS A 115 -15.35 -2.08 12.15
CA LYS A 115 -15.75 -3.30 12.86
C LYS A 115 -15.23 -4.58 12.17
N ASP A 116 -15.35 -4.64 10.84
CA ASP A 116 -15.13 -5.87 10.07
C ASP A 116 -13.95 -5.77 9.08
N TYR A 117 -13.31 -4.60 8.98
CA TYR A 117 -12.20 -4.34 8.06
C TYR A 117 -11.33 -3.18 8.54
N GLU A 118 -10.12 -3.06 7.98
CA GLU A 118 -9.24 -1.92 8.18
C GLU A 118 -8.92 -1.32 6.80
N ASN A 119 -8.85 0.01 6.70
CA ASN A 119 -8.39 0.72 5.51
C ASN A 119 -6.99 1.26 5.76
N ILE A 120 -6.06 0.94 4.87
CA ILE A 120 -4.75 1.59 4.80
C ILE A 120 -4.83 2.62 3.69
N ILE A 121 -4.51 3.88 3.98
CA ILE A 121 -4.64 4.99 3.04
C ILE A 121 -3.25 5.54 2.77
N ILE A 122 -2.88 5.57 1.49
CA ILE A 122 -1.60 6.08 0.99
C ILE A 122 -1.90 7.32 0.17
N ASN A 123 -1.45 8.48 0.62
CA ASN A 123 -1.65 9.76 -0.06
C ASN A 123 -0.42 10.16 -0.87
N PHE A 124 -0.71 10.87 -1.97
CA PHE A 124 0.29 11.50 -2.81
C PHE A 124 0.19 13.02 -2.69
N SER A 125 1.31 13.71 -2.81
CA SER A 125 1.35 15.18 -2.81
C SER A 125 0.70 15.81 -4.05
N ASN A 126 0.65 15.07 -5.16
CA ASN A 126 0.09 15.53 -6.43
C ASN A 126 -1.45 15.45 -6.49
N ASP A 127 -2.05 16.07 -7.50
CA ASP A 127 -3.52 16.05 -7.70
C ASP A 127 -4.03 14.68 -8.19
N THR A 128 -3.13 13.83 -8.71
CA THR A 128 -3.36 12.45 -9.15
C THR A 128 -2.33 11.51 -8.54
N ALA A 129 -2.68 10.23 -8.37
CA ALA A 129 -1.73 9.23 -7.91
C ALA A 129 -0.64 9.03 -8.97
N SER A 130 0.61 8.98 -8.53
CA SER A 130 1.74 8.49 -9.33
C SER A 130 1.48 7.07 -9.80
N HIS A 131 2.13 6.66 -10.88
CA HIS A 131 2.07 5.28 -11.33
C HIS A 131 2.54 4.37 -10.21
N PHE A 132 1.78 3.31 -9.96
CA PHE A 132 2.09 2.39 -8.89
C PHE A 132 1.74 0.95 -9.29
N ASP A 133 2.54 0.03 -8.77
CA ASP A 133 2.33 -1.40 -8.79
C ASP A 133 2.21 -1.94 -7.37
N ILE A 134 1.30 -2.89 -7.19
CA ILE A 134 1.09 -3.61 -5.94
C ILE A 134 1.18 -5.10 -6.23
N TYR A 135 2.16 -5.75 -5.62
CA TYR A 135 2.38 -7.17 -5.73
C TYR A 135 1.86 -7.85 -4.48
N TYR A 136 0.93 -8.79 -4.65
CA TYR A 136 0.58 -9.74 -3.61
C TYR A 136 1.43 -11.00 -3.77
N ARG A 137 1.99 -11.47 -2.66
CA ARG A 137 2.74 -12.72 -2.59
C ARG A 137 2.44 -13.43 -1.28
N GLU A 138 2.67 -14.73 -1.28
CA GLU A 138 2.47 -15.58 -0.12
C GLU A 138 3.83 -16.05 0.42
N TYR A 139 3.86 -16.64 1.63
CA TYR A 139 5.07 -17.18 2.27
C TYR A 139 6.22 -16.16 2.46
N PRO A 140 6.09 -15.13 3.33
CA PRO A 140 4.90 -14.75 4.06
C PRO A 140 3.93 -13.95 3.18
N TYR A 141 2.71 -13.79 3.67
CA TYR A 141 1.74 -12.90 3.04
C TYR A 141 2.27 -11.47 3.04
N THR A 142 2.45 -10.91 1.84
CA THR A 142 3.05 -9.60 1.65
C THR A 142 2.32 -8.82 0.56
N LEU A 143 2.10 -7.54 0.81
CA LEU A 143 1.83 -6.54 -0.23
C LEU A 143 3.09 -5.70 -0.41
N ILE A 144 3.63 -5.68 -1.63
CA ILE A 144 4.80 -4.86 -2.00
C ILE A 144 4.29 -3.75 -2.89
N PHE A 145 4.56 -2.50 -2.50
CA PHE A 145 4.20 -1.30 -3.22
C PHE A 145 5.44 -0.75 -3.91
N SER A 146 5.32 -0.48 -5.21
CA SER A 146 6.30 0.26 -6.00
C SER A 146 5.60 1.47 -6.57
N VAL A 147 6.08 2.68 -6.25
CA VAL A 147 5.51 3.95 -6.71
C VAL A 147 6.55 4.64 -7.58
N SER A 148 6.32 4.66 -8.89
CA SER A 148 7.21 5.28 -9.88
C SER A 148 6.93 6.77 -10.03
N GLY A 149 7.95 7.56 -10.32
CA GLY A 149 7.86 9.02 -10.37
C GLY A 149 7.76 9.69 -8.99
N ALA A 150 7.99 8.94 -7.90
CA ALA A 150 8.05 9.46 -6.55
C ALA A 150 9.51 9.65 -6.13
N ARG A 151 9.91 10.90 -5.84
CA ARG A 151 11.28 11.25 -5.43
C ARG A 151 11.43 11.51 -3.93
N HIS A 152 10.31 11.50 -3.21
CA HIS A 152 10.28 11.72 -1.77
C HIS A 152 9.33 10.71 -1.11
N PHE A 153 9.67 10.32 0.11
CA PHE A 153 8.86 9.44 0.95
C PHE A 153 8.70 10.03 2.35
N SER A 154 8.03 11.18 2.44
CA SER A 154 7.78 11.85 3.73
C SER A 154 7.01 10.94 4.71
N ALA A 155 6.17 10.04 4.19
CA ALA A 155 5.41 9.07 4.98
C ALA A 155 6.20 7.84 5.45
N GLN A 156 7.51 7.74 5.23
CA GLN A 156 8.28 6.55 5.61
C GLN A 156 8.12 6.21 7.11
N ASN A 157 8.06 7.23 7.97
CA ASN A 157 7.86 7.02 9.41
C ASN A 157 6.44 6.55 9.76
N ASP A 158 5.45 6.88 8.94
CA ASP A 158 4.06 6.49 9.15
C ASP A 158 3.86 4.98 9.00
N LEU A 159 4.75 4.27 8.30
CA LEU A 159 4.75 2.80 8.23
C LEU A 159 4.75 2.17 9.63
N LYS A 160 5.40 2.80 10.62
CA LYS A 160 5.42 2.31 12.00
C LYS A 160 4.01 2.27 12.63
N LEU A 161 3.11 3.17 12.21
CA LEU A 161 1.73 3.22 12.70
C LEU A 161 0.92 1.99 12.26
N LEU A 162 1.28 1.38 11.13
CA LEU A 162 0.58 0.21 10.60
C LEU A 162 0.74 -1.04 11.47
N LYS A 163 1.75 -1.09 12.35
CA LYS A 163 1.91 -2.16 13.34
C LYS A 163 0.79 -2.21 14.39
N GLN A 164 -0.02 -1.16 14.48
CA GLN A 164 -1.21 -1.17 15.32
C GLN A 164 -2.34 -2.02 14.71
N SER A 165 -2.26 -2.37 13.43
CA SER A 165 -3.21 -3.26 12.75
C SER A 165 -3.25 -4.63 13.42
N SER A 166 -4.42 -5.24 13.44
CA SER A 166 -4.54 -6.63 13.88
C SER A 166 -4.04 -7.64 12.84
N PHE A 167 -3.84 -7.22 11.59
CA PHE A 167 -3.42 -8.04 10.44
C PHE A 167 -1.94 -7.88 10.08
N ILE A 168 -1.39 -6.68 10.24
CA ILE A 168 -0.03 -6.35 9.78
C ILE A 168 0.99 -6.73 10.85
N LYS A 169 1.94 -7.60 10.48
CA LYS A 169 3.08 -8.02 11.28
C LYS A 169 4.19 -6.96 11.27
N ASP A 170 4.52 -6.46 10.07
CA ASP A 170 5.53 -5.42 9.89
C ASP A 170 5.23 -4.58 8.64
N ALA A 171 5.76 -3.37 8.61
CA ALA A 171 5.69 -2.45 7.48
C ALA A 171 7.02 -1.74 7.36
N TYR A 172 7.66 -1.80 6.19
CA TYR A 172 9.04 -1.35 6.04
C TYR A 172 9.36 -0.84 4.62
N PRO A 173 10.25 0.16 4.49
CA PRO A 173 10.77 0.57 3.20
C PRO A 173 11.66 -0.52 2.62
N ILE A 174 11.69 -0.62 1.29
CA ILE A 174 12.60 -1.49 0.54
C ILE A 174 13.55 -0.58 -0.24
N ILE A 175 14.86 -0.87 -0.19
CA ILE A 175 15.84 -0.15 -0.98
C ILE A 175 15.53 -0.27 -2.49
N THR A 176 15.78 0.80 -3.22
CA THR A 176 15.73 0.84 -4.69
C THR A 176 16.86 1.72 -5.18
N LEU A 177 17.44 1.35 -6.33
CA LEU A 177 18.48 2.13 -6.99
C LEU A 177 17.91 3.10 -8.03
N ASP A 178 16.62 2.99 -8.35
CA ASP A 178 15.86 4.00 -9.08
C ASP A 178 15.50 5.17 -8.14
N ASP A 179 16.10 6.33 -8.38
CA ASP A 179 15.92 7.57 -7.60
C ASP A 179 14.56 8.25 -7.82
N SER A 180 13.78 7.72 -8.77
CA SER A 180 12.42 8.13 -9.06
C SER A 180 11.38 7.11 -8.59
N MET A 181 11.78 6.10 -7.83
CA MET A 181 10.88 5.09 -7.29
C MET A 181 10.92 5.04 -5.76
N ILE A 182 9.75 4.88 -5.15
CA ILE A 182 9.61 4.55 -3.73
C ILE A 182 9.03 3.15 -3.59
N ARG A 183 9.69 2.29 -2.79
CA ARG A 183 9.23 0.94 -2.49
C ARG A 183 9.05 0.71 -0.99
N PHE A 184 7.98 0.02 -0.64
CA PHE A 184 7.76 -0.46 0.72
C PHE A 184 6.91 -1.72 0.72
N ALA A 185 6.98 -2.51 1.79
CA ALA A 185 6.21 -3.73 1.93
C ALA A 185 5.46 -3.77 3.26
N LEU A 186 4.32 -4.44 3.22
CA LEU A 186 3.50 -4.80 4.37
C LEU A 186 3.50 -6.32 4.48
N THR A 187 4.00 -6.87 5.59
CA THR A 187 3.93 -8.30 5.88
C THR A 187 2.79 -8.57 6.86
N PHE A 188 2.02 -9.62 6.63
CA PHE A 188 0.81 -9.93 7.39
C PHE A 188 1.00 -11.15 8.29
N ASN A 189 0.37 -11.13 9.46
CA ASN A 189 0.45 -12.21 10.46
C ASN A 189 -0.62 -13.29 10.28
N LYS A 190 -1.57 -13.09 9.37
CA LYS A 190 -2.68 -14.01 9.08
C LYS A 190 -3.20 -13.82 7.66
N PRO A 191 -3.94 -14.79 7.09
CA PRO A 191 -4.60 -14.62 5.80
C PRO A 191 -5.61 -13.46 5.83
N PHE A 192 -5.67 -12.70 4.75
CA PHE A 192 -6.58 -11.57 4.61
C PHE A 192 -7.16 -11.51 3.20
N ASN A 193 -8.33 -10.92 3.08
CA ASN A 193 -8.88 -10.45 1.83
C ASN A 193 -8.48 -8.99 1.66
N TYR A 194 -8.23 -8.56 0.42
CA TYR A 194 -7.93 -7.17 0.14
C TYR A 194 -8.65 -6.66 -1.10
N GLU A 195 -8.95 -5.37 -1.10
CA GLU A 195 -9.39 -4.60 -2.25
C GLU A 195 -8.56 -3.32 -2.30
N VAL A 196 -8.11 -2.95 -3.50
CA VAL A 196 -7.37 -1.71 -3.69
C VAL A 196 -8.16 -0.77 -4.58
N THR A 197 -8.32 0.46 -4.11
CA THR A 197 -9.12 1.47 -4.76
C THR A 197 -8.35 2.78 -4.87
N GLU A 198 -8.29 3.34 -6.07
CA GLU A 198 -7.66 4.62 -6.37
C GLU A 198 -8.69 5.74 -6.31
N TYR A 199 -8.33 6.87 -5.69
CA TYR A 199 -9.14 8.07 -5.56
C TYR A 199 -8.35 9.31 -5.99
N LYS A 200 -9.08 10.35 -6.40
CA LYS A 200 -8.57 11.69 -6.68
C LYS A 200 -9.29 12.74 -5.83
N GLU A 201 -8.65 13.89 -5.63
CA GLU A 201 -9.20 14.99 -4.82
C GLU A 201 -9.57 14.53 -3.38
N PRO A 202 -8.60 14.05 -2.56
CA PRO A 202 -7.16 14.02 -2.79
C PRO A 202 -6.67 12.77 -3.53
N ALA A 203 -5.48 12.84 -4.13
CA ALA A 203 -4.83 11.69 -4.73
C ALA A 203 -4.43 10.68 -3.65
N GLN A 204 -5.01 9.48 -3.72
CA GLN A 204 -4.72 8.43 -2.76
C GLN A 204 -5.09 7.04 -3.27
N ILE A 205 -4.44 6.05 -2.70
CA ILE A 205 -4.81 4.65 -2.81
C ILE A 205 -5.32 4.20 -1.44
N VAL A 206 -6.43 3.46 -1.45
CA VAL A 206 -6.98 2.83 -0.26
C VAL A 206 -6.89 1.32 -0.43
N VAL A 207 -6.23 0.67 0.51
CA VAL A 207 -6.16 -0.78 0.62
C VAL A 207 -7.08 -1.19 1.76
N LYS A 208 -8.25 -1.72 1.39
CA LYS A 208 -9.19 -2.29 2.34
C LYS A 208 -8.78 -3.72 2.63
N ILE A 209 -8.46 -4.04 3.88
CA ILE A 209 -8.12 -5.39 4.34
C ILE A 209 -9.20 -5.93 5.28
N SER A 210 -9.52 -7.21 5.15
CA SER A 210 -10.53 -7.87 5.99
C SER A 210 -10.15 -9.33 6.29
N PRO A 211 -10.74 -9.96 7.31
CA PRO A 211 -10.45 -11.35 7.63
C PRO A 211 -10.70 -12.28 6.45
N LYS A 212 -9.76 -13.21 6.24
CA LYS A 212 -9.94 -14.37 5.36
C LYS A 212 -9.82 -15.62 6.22
N LYS A 213 -10.67 -16.62 5.93
CA LYS A 213 -10.62 -17.90 6.62
C LYS A 213 -9.22 -18.51 6.47
N GLU A 214 -8.68 -19.03 7.56
CA GLU A 214 -7.42 -19.75 7.51
C GLU A 214 -7.55 -21.00 6.63
N ILE A 215 -6.61 -21.11 5.71
CA ILE A 215 -6.45 -22.27 4.83
C ILE A 215 -5.16 -22.94 5.29
N PRO A 216 -5.17 -24.25 5.59
CA PRO A 216 -3.95 -25.00 5.86
C PRO A 216 -2.99 -24.81 4.71
N LYS A 217 -1.78 -24.35 5.01
CA LYS A 217 -0.71 -24.21 4.02
C LYS A 217 0.40 -25.16 4.32
N HIS A 218 0.95 -25.70 3.24
CA HIS A 218 2.11 -26.57 3.28
C HIS A 218 3.40 -25.76 3.39
N GLU A 219 4.46 -26.44 3.79
CA GLU A 219 5.81 -25.88 3.78
C GLU A 219 6.26 -25.64 2.33
N ILE A 220 7.00 -24.56 2.11
CA ILE A 220 7.64 -24.26 0.83
C ILE A 220 9.15 -24.29 0.96
N TYR A 221 9.82 -24.28 -0.18
CA TYR A 221 11.27 -24.21 -0.33
C TYR A 221 11.62 -22.94 -1.09
N SER A 222 12.11 -21.93 -0.39
CA SER A 222 12.48 -20.61 -0.91
C SER A 222 13.93 -20.60 -1.35
N ILE A 223 14.21 -20.16 -2.58
CA ILE A 223 15.59 -19.89 -3.01
C ILE A 223 15.90 -18.43 -2.70
N ARG A 224 16.86 -18.20 -1.82
CA ARG A 224 17.18 -16.86 -1.34
C ARG A 224 18.66 -16.65 -1.05
N SER A 225 19.03 -15.38 -1.00
CA SER A 225 20.35 -14.93 -0.56
C SER A 225 20.51 -15.08 0.94
N LYS A 226 21.73 -14.87 1.45
CA LYS A 226 21.94 -14.52 2.86
C LYS A 226 21.27 -13.19 3.23
N SER A 227 21.34 -12.81 4.49
CA SER A 227 20.74 -11.60 5.03
C SER A 227 21.70 -10.41 4.92
N TYR A 228 21.17 -9.25 4.53
CA TYR A 228 21.86 -7.99 4.29
C TYR A 228 21.20 -6.84 5.06
N ILE A 229 21.94 -5.77 5.27
CA ILE A 229 21.34 -4.49 5.67
C ILE A 229 20.54 -3.93 4.49
N ASN A 230 19.44 -3.21 4.75
CA ASN A 230 18.67 -2.54 3.70
C ASN A 230 19.47 -1.36 3.14
N GLY A 231 20.21 -1.60 2.06
CA GLY A 231 21.13 -0.63 1.48
C GLY A 231 21.57 -1.02 0.08
N GLU A 232 22.52 -0.26 -0.46
CA GLU A 232 22.94 -0.33 -1.87
C GLU A 232 23.35 -1.74 -2.32
N GLU A 233 24.10 -2.49 -1.49
CA GLU A 233 24.51 -3.87 -1.81
C GLU A 233 23.30 -4.79 -2.08
N LEU A 234 22.25 -4.68 -1.27
CA LEU A 234 21.01 -5.43 -1.47
C LEU A 234 20.28 -4.99 -2.74
N GLY A 235 20.28 -3.68 -3.03
CA GLY A 235 19.70 -3.11 -4.25
C GLY A 235 20.40 -3.65 -5.51
N LEU A 236 21.74 -3.62 -5.54
CA LEU A 236 22.54 -4.16 -6.64
C LEU A 236 22.31 -5.66 -6.83
N LEU A 237 22.18 -6.40 -5.73
CA LEU A 237 21.89 -7.83 -5.79
C LEU A 237 20.51 -8.08 -6.39
N GLU A 238 19.48 -7.33 -6.01
CA GLU A 238 18.14 -7.47 -6.61
C GLU A 238 18.13 -7.10 -8.10
N GLU A 239 18.84 -6.03 -8.49
CA GLU A 239 18.91 -5.59 -9.89
C GLU A 239 19.43 -6.67 -10.84
N THR A 240 20.30 -7.55 -10.33
CA THR A 240 20.81 -8.72 -11.07
C THR A 240 19.66 -9.63 -11.55
N PHE A 241 18.50 -9.61 -10.88
CA PHE A 241 17.37 -10.51 -11.12
C PHE A 241 16.10 -9.78 -11.59
N LEU A 242 16.21 -8.57 -12.15
CA LEU A 242 15.04 -7.81 -12.63
C LEU A 242 14.20 -8.55 -13.67
N ASP A 243 14.84 -9.35 -14.51
CA ASP A 243 14.17 -10.14 -15.54
C ASP A 243 13.48 -11.41 -15.00
N LEU A 244 13.71 -11.76 -13.73
CA LEU A 244 13.11 -12.96 -13.13
C LEU A 244 11.77 -12.61 -12.49
N GLU A 245 10.71 -13.23 -13.01
CA GLU A 245 9.39 -13.16 -12.38
C GLU A 245 9.44 -13.80 -10.99
N GLY A 246 8.94 -13.08 -9.97
CA GLY A 246 8.85 -13.60 -8.61
C GLY A 246 9.96 -13.12 -7.68
N THR A 247 11.00 -12.47 -8.20
CA THR A 247 12.02 -11.81 -7.40
C THR A 247 11.38 -10.80 -6.43
N ARG A 248 11.78 -10.85 -5.15
CA ARG A 248 11.38 -9.87 -4.14
C ARG A 248 12.40 -9.76 -3.03
N ILE A 249 12.39 -8.59 -2.37
CA ILE A 249 13.10 -8.37 -1.12
C ILE A 249 12.17 -8.69 0.07
N LEU A 250 12.64 -9.51 1.00
CA LEU A 250 11.94 -9.85 2.24
C LEU A 250 12.79 -9.45 3.45
N LYS A 251 12.12 -8.98 4.51
CA LYS A 251 12.77 -8.77 5.81
C LYS A 251 12.74 -10.06 6.62
N ASP A 252 13.89 -10.45 7.14
CA ASP A 252 14.08 -11.62 8.00
C ASP A 252 13.66 -11.38 9.46
N ARG A 253 13.68 -12.45 10.26
CA ARG A 253 13.26 -12.41 11.68
C ARG A 253 14.12 -11.50 12.59
N LYS A 254 15.33 -11.13 12.19
CA LYS A 254 16.22 -10.22 12.94
C LYS A 254 16.19 -8.78 12.42
N GLY A 255 15.41 -8.50 11.36
CA GLY A 255 15.28 -7.18 10.78
C GLY A 255 16.26 -6.86 9.65
N TYR A 256 17.04 -7.86 9.19
CA TYR A 256 17.85 -7.80 7.99
C TYR A 256 17.00 -8.23 6.78
N PHE A 257 17.59 -8.25 5.58
CA PHE A 257 16.85 -8.41 4.34
C PHE A 257 17.51 -9.41 3.41
N CYS A 258 16.73 -10.13 2.63
CA CYS A 258 17.24 -11.06 1.62
C CYS A 258 16.52 -10.87 0.29
N VAL A 259 17.21 -11.17 -0.80
CA VAL A 259 16.60 -11.34 -2.12
C VAL A 259 16.12 -12.78 -2.22
N GLU A 260 14.82 -12.96 -2.44
CA GLU A 260 14.21 -14.24 -2.78
C GLU A 260 13.89 -14.23 -4.27
N ILE A 261 14.34 -15.25 -5.01
CA ILE A 261 14.09 -15.37 -6.45
C ILE A 261 12.88 -16.25 -6.76
N GLY A 262 12.37 -16.99 -5.76
CA GLY A 262 11.18 -17.84 -5.91
C GLY A 262 11.00 -18.79 -4.73
N TYR A 263 9.83 -19.40 -4.64
CA TYR A 263 9.53 -20.47 -3.69
C TYR A 263 8.73 -21.60 -4.35
N PHE A 264 9.02 -22.83 -3.93
CA PHE A 264 8.58 -24.05 -4.59
C PHE A 264 7.94 -25.02 -3.60
N ASN A 265 7.19 -25.99 -4.12
CA ASN A 265 6.45 -26.93 -3.27
C ASN A 265 7.29 -28.14 -2.82
N SER A 266 8.44 -28.37 -3.47
CA SER A 266 9.38 -29.42 -3.11
C SER A 266 10.83 -28.92 -3.16
N ILE A 267 11.69 -29.61 -2.41
CA ILE A 267 13.13 -29.33 -2.42
C ILE A 267 13.73 -29.62 -3.80
N ASP A 268 13.30 -30.69 -4.47
CA ASP A 268 13.79 -31.07 -5.79
C ASP A 268 13.46 -30.00 -6.85
N GLU A 269 12.27 -29.40 -6.78
CA GLU A 269 11.86 -28.32 -7.68
C GLU A 269 12.71 -27.06 -7.46
N ALA A 270 12.94 -26.70 -6.19
CA ALA A 270 13.82 -25.58 -5.83
C ALA A 270 15.27 -25.83 -6.26
N GLN A 271 15.80 -27.03 -6.06
CA GLN A 271 17.15 -27.40 -6.48
C GLN A 271 17.29 -27.34 -8.00
N LYS A 272 16.33 -27.92 -8.73
CA LYS A 272 16.32 -27.86 -10.18
C LYS A 272 16.31 -26.42 -10.69
N ASN A 273 15.42 -25.56 -10.16
CA ASN A 273 15.38 -24.15 -10.54
C ASN A 273 16.68 -23.42 -10.23
N LEU A 274 17.27 -23.68 -9.05
CA LEU A 274 18.54 -23.09 -8.66
C LEU A 274 19.66 -23.47 -9.63
N GLU A 275 19.78 -24.75 -9.99
CA GLU A 275 20.80 -25.20 -10.95
C GLU A 275 20.58 -24.64 -12.35
N GLU A 276 19.34 -24.61 -12.86
CA GLU A 276 19.01 -24.07 -14.19
C GLU A 276 19.34 -22.57 -14.31
N LEU A 277 19.23 -21.82 -13.22
CA LEU A 277 19.47 -20.38 -13.22
C LEU A 277 20.95 -20.02 -12.99
N LYS A 278 21.80 -20.92 -12.47
CA LYS A 278 23.21 -20.63 -12.16
C LYS A 278 24.04 -20.23 -13.36
N ASP A 279 23.77 -20.81 -14.53
CA ASP A 279 24.51 -20.48 -15.75
C ASP A 279 24.28 -19.03 -16.18
N LYS A 280 23.03 -18.55 -16.04
CA LYS A 280 22.66 -17.16 -16.36
C LYS A 280 23.06 -16.19 -15.25
N TYR A 281 22.97 -16.63 -13.99
CA TYR A 281 23.25 -15.82 -12.81
C TYR A 281 24.27 -16.52 -11.89
N PRO A 282 25.58 -16.42 -12.18
CA PRO A 282 26.62 -17.12 -11.42
C PRO A 282 26.61 -16.83 -9.91
N ILE A 283 26.12 -15.66 -9.51
CA ILE A 283 25.96 -15.25 -8.10
C ILE A 283 25.01 -16.17 -7.32
N LEU A 284 24.11 -16.89 -7.99
CA LEU A 284 23.22 -17.88 -7.36
C LEU A 284 23.97 -19.05 -6.73
N SER A 285 25.25 -19.25 -7.06
CA SER A 285 26.12 -20.17 -6.31
C SER A 285 26.22 -19.84 -4.80
N GLN A 286 25.90 -18.60 -4.40
CA GLN A 286 25.88 -18.14 -3.01
C GLN A 286 24.48 -18.18 -2.38
N PHE A 287 23.45 -18.56 -3.15
CA PHE A 287 22.08 -18.70 -2.67
C PHE A 287 21.87 -20.10 -2.09
N TYR A 288 20.88 -20.21 -1.21
CA TYR A 288 20.51 -21.49 -0.60
C TYR A 288 18.98 -21.65 -0.57
N ILE A 289 18.56 -22.88 -0.26
CA ILE A 289 17.15 -23.25 -0.18
C ILE A 289 16.74 -23.24 1.30
N GLU A 290 15.83 -22.33 1.65
CA GLU A 290 15.22 -22.22 2.97
C GLU A 290 13.86 -22.95 2.97
N LYS A 291 13.68 -23.93 3.85
CA LYS A 291 12.38 -24.55 4.12
C LYS A 291 11.58 -23.65 5.07
N ARG A 292 10.35 -23.26 4.71
CA ARG A 292 9.58 -22.26 5.48
C ARG A 292 8.07 -22.46 5.41
N ASN A 293 7.34 -22.15 6.49
CA ASN A 293 5.86 -22.14 6.49
C ASN A 293 5.30 -20.79 6.00
N ALA A 294 3.98 -20.75 5.78
CA ALA A 294 3.30 -19.58 5.21
C ALA A 294 3.34 -18.28 6.02
N LEU A 295 3.56 -18.34 7.34
CA LEU A 295 3.58 -17.16 8.22
C LEU A 295 4.97 -16.83 8.77
N ASP A 296 5.92 -17.72 8.50
CA ASP A 296 7.30 -17.56 8.96
C ASP A 296 7.96 -16.46 8.14
N LEU A 297 8.72 -15.62 8.83
CA LEU A 297 9.66 -14.71 8.16
C LEU A 297 10.86 -15.52 7.70
N PRO A 298 11.60 -15.06 6.69
CA PRO A 298 12.90 -15.63 6.39
C PRO A 298 13.78 -15.75 7.65
N GLU A 299 14.52 -16.84 7.75
CA GLU A 299 15.54 -17.04 8.78
C GLU A 299 16.71 -16.07 8.59
N HIS A 300 17.43 -15.77 9.66
CA HIS A 300 18.61 -14.89 9.56
C HIS A 300 19.86 -15.71 9.26
N THR A 301 20.60 -15.33 8.21
CA THR A 301 21.79 -16.04 7.73
C THR A 301 22.87 -15.04 7.35
N GLU A 302 24.11 -15.24 7.79
CA GLU A 302 25.27 -14.35 7.59
C GLU A 302 26.10 -14.65 6.32
#